data_AF-A0A957FKJ3-F1
#
_entry.id   AF-A0A957FKJ3-F1
#
_cell.length_a   1.000
_cell.length_b   1.000
_cell.length_c   1.000
_cell.angle_alpha   90.00
_cell.angle_beta   90.00
_cell.angle_gamma   90.00
#
_symmetry.space_group_name_H-M   'P 1'
#
loop_
_entity.id
_entity.type
_entity.pdbx_description
1 polymer ?
#
loop_
_entity_poly.entity_id
_entity_poly.type
_entity_poly.pdbx_seq_one_letter_code
_entity_poly.pdbx_strand_id
1 'polypeptide(L)'
;LSNRGVILTYLGLRAGWIRSATGGYVSVEVLLSQVMGEGERPLPNGLLLAGGAECGRYLLADPRIHELVQQMLAMSRPVGLLHPVYHLLFDLLDKRTSSFPLLSQESQTMTEFVHTFVQRFGEAGQVGGRQPSFTQRPSFSRH
;
A
#
# COMPACT_ATOMS: atom_id res chain seq x y z
N LEU A 1 6.31 7.41 8.20
CA LEU A 1 5.08 6.59 8.24
C LEU A 1 4.96 5.82 9.54
N SER A 2 6.00 5.11 9.98
CA SER A 2 6.03 4.38 11.27
C SER A 2 5.72 5.28 12.48
N ASN A 3 6.28 6.50 12.51
CA ASN A 3 6.02 7.51 13.55
C ASN A 3 4.60 8.09 13.51
N ARG A 4 3.75 7.64 12.58
CA ARG A 4 2.33 8.02 12.46
C ARG A 4 1.39 6.84 12.73
N GLY A 5 1.88 5.79 13.39
CA GLY A 5 1.08 4.62 13.77
C GLY A 5 0.74 3.66 12.62
N VAL A 6 1.34 3.83 11.44
CA VAL A 6 1.15 2.94 10.30
C VAL A 6 2.14 1.79 10.38
N ILE A 7 1.63 0.56 10.48
CA ILE A 7 2.44 -0.66 10.39
C ILE A 7 2.89 -0.82 8.94
N LEU A 8 4.21 -0.88 8.74
CA LEU A 8 4.81 -1.02 7.42
C LEU A 8 5.22 -2.48 7.19
N THR A 9 4.84 -2.99 6.03
CA THR A 9 5.27 -4.30 5.52
C THR A 9 5.88 -4.10 4.14
N TYR A 10 7.10 -4.60 3.94
CA TYR A 10 7.78 -4.52 2.66
C TYR A 10 7.40 -5.72 1.79
N LEU A 11 6.78 -5.41 0.65
CA LEU A 11 6.40 -6.37 -0.37
C LEU A 11 7.47 -6.39 -1.46
N GLY A 12 7.90 -7.58 -1.87
CA GLY A 12 8.81 -7.71 -2.99
C GLY A 12 8.48 -8.88 -3.90
N LEU A 13 9.13 -8.89 -5.06
CA LEU A 13 9.01 -9.97 -6.04
C LEU A 13 9.79 -11.22 -5.61
N ARG A 14 10.77 -11.05 -4.72
CA ARG A 14 11.63 -12.09 -4.15
C ARG A 14 11.93 -11.79 -2.68
N ALA A 15 12.13 -12.85 -1.90
CA ALA A 15 12.49 -12.73 -0.50
C ALA A 15 13.98 -12.35 -0.38
N GLY A 16 14.31 -11.64 0.69
CA GLY A 16 15.70 -11.32 1.03
C GLY A 16 15.91 -9.85 1.37
N TRP A 17 17.18 -9.45 1.41
CA TRP A 17 17.58 -8.11 1.82
C TRP A 17 17.77 -7.20 0.62
N ILE A 18 17.10 -6.05 0.65
CA ILE A 18 17.28 -4.98 -0.34
C ILE A 18 18.09 -3.87 0.31
N ARG A 19 19.17 -3.45 -0.35
CA ARG A 19 19.95 -2.29 0.07
C ARG A 19 19.23 -1.01 -0.34
N SER A 20 18.97 -0.13 0.62
CA SER A 20 18.37 1.18 0.39
C SER A 20 19.40 2.16 -0.18
N ALA A 21 18.91 3.24 -0.80
CA ALA A 21 19.76 4.34 -1.27
C ALA A 21 20.54 5.04 -0.15
N THR A 22 20.03 4.98 1.10
CA THR A 22 20.70 5.51 2.29
C THR A 22 21.77 4.57 2.85
N GLY A 23 22.02 3.44 2.20
CA GLY A 23 23.01 2.44 2.63
C GLY A 23 22.50 1.45 3.68
N GLY A 24 21.26 1.58 4.13
CA GLY A 24 20.60 0.63 5.01
C GLY A 24 20.13 -0.63 4.28
N TYR A 25 19.63 -1.61 5.03
CA TYR A 25 19.04 -2.83 4.48
C TYR A 25 17.60 -2.96 4.95
N VAL A 26 16.74 -3.44 4.05
CA VAL A 26 15.34 -3.73 4.31
C VAL A 26 15.10 -5.20 4.02
N SER A 27 14.51 -5.91 4.99
CA SER A 27 14.10 -7.30 4.81
C SER A 27 12.76 -7.34 4.06
N VAL A 28 12.73 -8.08 2.96
CA VAL A 28 11.49 -8.44 2.25
C VAL A 28 11.08 -9.82 2.71
N GLU A 29 10.06 -9.85 3.56
CA GLU A 29 9.50 -11.08 4.14
C GLU A 29 8.20 -11.50 3.47
N VAL A 30 7.51 -10.56 2.82
CA VAL A 30 6.24 -10.81 2.16
C VAL A 30 6.41 -10.67 0.66
N LEU A 31 5.97 -11.71 -0.05
CA LEU A 31 6.04 -11.74 -1.51
C LEU A 31 4.73 -11.23 -2.10
N LEU A 32 4.85 -10.56 -3.25
CA LEU A 32 3.67 -10.14 -4.02
C LEU A 32 2.72 -11.30 -4.32
N SER A 33 3.26 -12.49 -4.61
CA SER A 33 2.47 -13.70 -4.87
C SER A 33 1.68 -14.22 -3.66
N GLN A 34 2.06 -13.83 -2.43
CA GLN A 34 1.33 -14.21 -1.21
C GLN A 34 0.11 -13.31 -0.96
N VAL A 35 0.04 -12.18 -1.67
CA VAL A 35 -0.99 -11.15 -1.53
C VAL A 35 -1.94 -11.13 -2.73
N MET A 36 -1.47 -11.57 -3.91
CA MET A 36 -2.23 -11.65 -5.15
C MET A 36 -2.86 -13.05 -5.32
N GLY A 37 -4.17 -13.13 -5.60
CA GLY A 37 -4.88 -14.39 -5.90
C GLY A 37 -5.48 -15.10 -4.68
N GLU A 38 -5.39 -16.44 -4.59
CA GLU A 38 -5.67 -17.23 -3.38
C GLU A 38 -4.57 -17.10 -2.31
N GLY A 39 -3.99 -15.90 -2.20
CA GLY A 39 -2.88 -15.65 -1.31
C GLY A 39 -3.23 -15.94 0.15
N GLU A 40 -2.27 -16.50 0.90
CA GLU A 40 -2.40 -16.74 2.35
C GLU A 40 -2.56 -15.44 3.15
N ARG A 41 -2.29 -14.29 2.53
CA ARG A 41 -2.33 -12.98 3.19
C ARG A 41 -3.37 -12.06 2.56
N PRO A 42 -4.11 -11.30 3.40
CA PRO A 42 -5.04 -10.31 2.89
C PRO A 42 -4.30 -9.19 2.15
N LEU A 43 -5.00 -8.58 1.19
CA LEU A 43 -4.55 -7.35 0.56
C LEU A 43 -4.26 -6.28 1.64
N PRO A 44 -3.23 -5.44 1.46
CA PRO A 44 -2.89 -4.40 2.43
C PRO A 44 -3.95 -3.29 2.45
N ASN A 45 -4.09 -2.58 3.57
CA ASN A 45 -5.03 -1.46 3.68
C ASN A 45 -4.59 -0.21 2.89
N GLY A 46 -3.33 -0.16 2.45
CA GLY A 46 -2.78 0.87 1.59
C GLY A 46 -1.51 0.38 0.94
N LEU A 47 -1.22 0.87 -0.26
CA LEU A 47 -0.04 0.48 -1.03
C LEU A 47 0.82 1.71 -1.28
N LEU A 48 2.12 1.61 -0.99
CA LEU A 48 3.10 2.60 -1.37
C LEU A 48 4.11 1.97 -2.30
N LEU A 49 4.19 2.49 -3.53
CA LEU A 49 5.16 2.09 -4.52
C LEU A 49 6.34 3.06 -4.45
N ALA A 50 7.45 2.55 -3.92
CA ALA A 50 8.68 3.28 -3.68
C ALA A 50 9.85 2.52 -4.33
N GLY A 51 10.79 3.24 -4.92
CA GLY A 51 12.00 2.65 -5.49
C GLY A 51 12.75 3.66 -6.34
N GLY A 52 14.07 3.51 -6.47
CA GLY A 52 14.86 4.27 -7.45
C GLY A 52 14.51 3.84 -8.89
N ALA A 53 15.01 4.58 -9.88
CA ALA A 53 14.69 4.38 -11.30
C ALA A 53 14.80 2.91 -11.75
N GLU A 54 15.90 2.24 -11.40
CA GLU A 54 16.14 0.84 -11.77
C GLU A 54 15.15 -0.12 -11.09
N CYS A 55 14.95 0.02 -9.77
CA CYS A 55 14.00 -0.80 -9.03
C CYS A 55 12.57 -0.62 -9.54
N GLY A 56 12.20 0.63 -9.86
CA GLY A 56 10.94 0.97 -10.50
C GLY A 56 10.73 0.20 -11.80
N ARG A 57 11.72 0.16 -12.70
CA ARG A 57 11.59 -0.55 -13.99
C ARG A 57 11.33 -2.04 -13.81
N TYR A 58 12.04 -2.71 -12.89
CA TYR A 58 11.81 -4.14 -12.61
C TYR A 58 10.45 -4.40 -11.99
N LEU A 59 10.01 -3.51 -11.09
CA LEU A 59 8.72 -3.62 -10.44
C LEU A 59 7.58 -3.41 -11.46
N LEU A 60 7.72 -2.43 -12.35
CA LEU A 60 6.73 -2.11 -13.39
C LEU A 60 6.69 -3.12 -14.55
N ALA A 61 7.78 -3.86 -14.76
CA ALA A 61 7.80 -4.96 -15.72
C ALA A 61 6.99 -6.18 -15.25
N ASP A 62 6.63 -6.26 -13.97
CA ASP A 62 5.83 -7.35 -13.43
C ASP A 62 4.33 -7.06 -13.57
N PRO A 63 3.57 -7.83 -14.37
CA PRO A 63 2.15 -7.57 -14.61
C PRO A 63 1.30 -7.63 -13.34
N ARG A 64 1.75 -8.38 -12.33
CA ARG A 64 1.02 -8.52 -11.05
C ARG A 64 0.99 -7.23 -10.24
N ILE A 65 1.94 -6.33 -10.47
CA ILE A 65 1.92 -5.00 -9.83
C ILE A 65 0.76 -4.18 -10.36
N HIS A 66 0.51 -4.24 -11.67
CA HIS A 66 -0.61 -3.53 -12.27
C HIS A 66 -1.94 -4.05 -11.73
N GLU A 67 -2.10 -5.38 -11.67
CA GLU A 67 -3.28 -6.02 -11.08
C GLU A 67 -3.46 -5.65 -9.60
N LEU A 68 -2.38 -5.63 -8.81
CA LEU A 68 -2.43 -5.22 -7.40
C LEU A 68 -2.95 -3.79 -7.27
N VAL A 69 -2.41 -2.87 -8.06
CA VAL A 69 -2.82 -1.46 -8.04
C VAL A 69 -4.30 -1.33 -8.42
N GLN A 70 -4.74 -2.03 -9.48
CA GLN A 70 -6.14 -2.03 -9.90
C GLN A 70 -7.07 -2.58 -8.82
N GLN A 71 -6.71 -3.70 -8.17
CA GLN A 71 -7.49 -4.29 -7.08
C GLN A 71 -7.58 -3.38 -5.86
N MET A 72 -6.46 -2.76 -5.47
CA MET A 72 -6.41 -1.78 -4.37
C MET A 72 -7.35 -0.61 -4.65
N LEU A 73 -7.30 -0.04 -5.85
CA LEU A 73 -8.17 1.05 -6.26
C LEU A 73 -9.64 0.64 -6.32
N ALA A 74 -9.95 -0.56 -6.86
CA ALA A 74 -11.31 -1.09 -6.93
C ALA A 74 -11.93 -1.28 -5.54
N MET A 75 -11.12 -1.64 -4.54
CA MET A 75 -11.54 -1.77 -3.14
C MET A 75 -11.47 -0.46 -2.35
N SER A 76 -11.31 0.68 -3.02
CA SER A 76 -11.20 1.99 -2.36
C SER A 76 -10.07 2.07 -1.33
N ARG A 77 -8.93 1.44 -1.62
CA ARG A 77 -7.72 1.52 -0.79
C ARG A 77 -6.70 2.50 -1.38
N PRO A 78 -6.05 3.33 -0.55
CA PRO A 78 -5.09 4.31 -1.03
C PRO A 78 -3.87 3.66 -1.67
N VAL A 79 -3.46 4.22 -2.80
CA VAL A 79 -2.24 3.88 -3.51
C VAL A 79 -1.40 5.15 -3.64
N GLY A 80 -0.19 5.14 -3.09
CA GLY A 80 0.76 6.24 -3.19
C GLY A 80 1.94 5.86 -4.07
N LEU A 81 2.32 6.75 -4.98
CA LEU A 81 3.44 6.56 -5.90
C LEU A 81 4.54 7.60 -5.61
N LEU A 82 5.76 7.14 -5.38
CA LEU A 82 6.93 8.00 -5.19
C LEU A 82 7.75 8.15 -6.47
N HIS A 83 8.47 9.27 -6.61
CA HIS A 83 9.42 9.47 -7.70
C HIS A 83 10.59 8.47 -7.60
N PRO A 84 11.13 7.96 -8.74
CA PRO A 84 10.70 8.13 -10.13
C PRO A 84 9.63 7.15 -10.65
N VAL A 85 9.11 6.26 -9.81
CA VAL A 85 8.21 5.16 -10.23
C VAL A 85 6.88 5.69 -10.78
N TYR A 86 6.42 6.85 -10.32
CA TYR A 86 5.09 7.36 -10.65
C TYR A 86 4.87 7.64 -12.15
N HIS A 87 5.87 8.14 -12.90
CA HIS A 87 5.69 8.49 -14.31
C HIS A 87 5.37 7.27 -15.18
N LEU A 88 6.18 6.22 -15.03
CA LEU A 88 6.05 5.01 -15.84
C LEU A 88 4.79 4.19 -15.49
N LEU A 89 4.39 4.15 -14.21
CA LEU A 89 3.15 3.47 -13.81
C LEU A 89 1.91 4.24 -14.28
N PHE A 90 1.96 5.58 -14.33
CA PHE A 90 0.82 6.38 -14.80
C PHE A 90 0.57 6.17 -16.30
N ASP A 91 1.63 6.09 -17.10
CA ASP A 91 1.55 5.76 -18.52
C ASP A 91 0.96 4.36 -18.74
N LEU A 92 1.25 3.41 -17.85
CA LEU A 92 0.71 2.04 -17.89
C LEU A 92 -0.75 1.93 -17.41
N LEU A 93 -1.18 2.81 -16.50
CA LEU A 93 -2.56 2.88 -15.99
C LEU A 93 -3.52 3.64 -16.95
N ASP A 94 -3.02 4.07 -18.11
CA ASP A 94 -3.61 4.91 -19.18
C ASP A 94 -5.07 5.44 -19.03
N LYS A 95 -5.16 6.78 -19.16
CA LYS A 95 -6.31 7.66 -19.48
C LYS A 95 -7.62 7.64 -18.68
N ARG A 96 -7.93 6.63 -17.86
CA ARG A 96 -9.11 6.68 -16.97
C ARG A 96 -8.80 7.17 -15.55
N THR A 97 -7.54 7.54 -15.29
CA THR A 97 -7.04 7.89 -13.96
C THR A 97 -7.35 9.29 -13.47
N SER A 98 -7.95 10.15 -14.32
CA SER A 98 -8.43 11.49 -13.93
C SER A 98 -9.52 11.46 -12.84
N SER A 99 -9.99 10.28 -12.42
CA SER A 99 -11.09 10.11 -11.46
C SER A 99 -10.79 9.20 -10.25
N PHE A 100 -9.53 8.86 -9.94
CA PHE A 100 -9.22 8.09 -8.72
C PHE A 100 -8.77 8.99 -7.56
N PRO A 101 -9.67 9.40 -6.65
CA PRO A 101 -9.34 10.27 -5.51
C PRO A 101 -8.40 9.61 -4.49
N LEU A 102 -8.12 8.31 -4.63
CA LEU A 102 -7.28 7.54 -3.71
C LEU A 102 -5.84 7.32 -4.23
N LEU A 103 -5.56 7.78 -5.46
CA LEU A 103 -4.21 7.80 -6.00
C LEU A 103 -3.50 9.07 -5.52
N SER A 104 -2.43 8.91 -4.73
CA SER A 104 -1.58 10.02 -4.28
C SER A 104 -0.29 10.02 -5.08
N GLN A 105 0.10 11.20 -5.58
CA GLN A 105 1.37 11.42 -6.29
C GLN A 105 2.24 12.35 -5.47
N GLU A 106 3.55 12.13 -5.52
CA GLU A 106 4.52 13.06 -4.94
C GLU A 106 4.51 14.37 -5.75
N SER A 107 3.72 15.36 -5.31
CA SER A 107 3.42 16.55 -6.11
C SER A 107 4.39 17.71 -5.93
N GLN A 108 5.24 17.73 -4.89
CA GLN A 108 6.31 18.72 -4.70
C GLN A 108 7.12 18.50 -3.42
N THR A 109 6.46 18.11 -2.30
CA THR A 109 7.15 17.82 -1.04
C THR A 109 6.77 16.45 -0.48
N MET A 110 7.77 15.69 -0.05
CA MET A 110 7.58 14.37 0.58
C MET A 110 6.66 14.45 1.82
N THR A 111 6.73 15.56 2.56
CA THR A 111 5.93 15.78 3.77
C THR A 111 4.44 15.88 3.47
N GLU A 112 4.06 16.66 2.46
CA GLU A 112 2.66 16.78 2.01
C GLU A 112 2.14 15.46 1.46
N PHE A 113 2.95 14.77 0.63
CA PHE A 113 2.61 13.45 0.11
C PHE A 113 2.30 12.46 1.24
N VAL A 114 3.20 12.35 2.23
CA VAL A 114 3.02 11.46 3.37
C VAL A 114 1.78 11.85 4.19
N HIS A 115 1.52 13.15 4.35
CA HIS A 115 0.34 13.63 5.04
C HIS A 115 -0.96 13.21 4.32
N THR A 116 -1.07 13.51 3.03
CA THR A 116 -2.24 13.14 2.21
C THR A 116 -2.44 11.63 2.16
N PHE A 117 -1.37 10.85 2.02
CA PHE A 117 -1.47 9.38 2.01
C PHE A 117 -1.99 8.84 3.35
N VAL A 118 -1.45 9.30 4.48
CA VAL A 118 -1.87 8.85 5.80
C VAL A 118 -3.31 9.26 6.11
N GLN A 119 -3.72 10.45 5.70
CA GLN A 119 -5.10 10.91 5.84
C GLN A 119 -6.06 9.97 5.10
N ARG A 120 -5.80 9.69 3.81
CA ARG A 120 -6.62 8.77 3.00
C ARG A 120 -6.62 7.34 3.54
N PHE A 121 -5.50 6.90 4.11
CA PHE A 121 -5.41 5.61 4.79
C PHE A 121 -6.31 5.52 6.02
N GLY A 122 -6.37 6.60 6.82
CA GLY A 122 -7.31 6.70 7.95
C GLY A 122 -8.77 6.67 7.51
N GLU A 123 -9.10 7.40 6.43
CA GLU A 123 -10.46 7.47 5.87
C GLU A 123 -10.91 6.11 5.30
N ALA A 124 -10.05 5.42 4.54
CA ALA A 124 -10.35 4.09 4.00
C ALA A 124 -10.56 3.03 5.10
N GLY A 125 -9.81 3.14 6.21
CA GLY A 125 -9.99 2.29 7.39
C GLY A 125 -11.33 2.49 8.11
N GLN A 126 -11.97 3.65 7.95
CA GLN A 126 -13.30 3.93 8.53
C GLN A 126 -14.44 3.43 7.63
N VAL A 127 -14.28 3.43 6.30
CA VAL A 127 -15.30 2.93 5.37
C VAL A 127 -15.40 1.40 5.38
N GLY A 128 -14.30 0.70 5.67
CA GLY A 128 -14.30 -0.76 5.93
C GLY A 128 -14.53 -1.14 7.40
N GLY A 129 -14.62 -0.16 8.30
CA GLY A 129 -14.63 -0.31 9.75
C GLY A 129 -16.01 -0.18 10.37
N ARG A 130 -16.96 -1.05 10.02
CA ARG A 130 -17.93 -1.45 11.04
C ARG A 130 -17.12 -2.20 12.10
N GLN A 131 -16.81 -1.48 13.17
CA GLN A 131 -16.40 -2.00 14.47
C GLN A 131 -16.96 -3.42 14.67
N PRO A 132 -16.15 -4.44 15.03
CA PRO A 132 -16.72 -5.53 15.78
C PRO A 132 -17.27 -4.88 17.06
N SER A 133 -18.59 -4.81 17.15
CA SER A 133 -19.28 -4.61 18.41
C SER A 133 -18.67 -5.62 19.37
N PHE A 134 -17.88 -5.14 20.32
CA PHE A 134 -17.58 -5.91 21.50
C PHE A 134 -18.93 -6.17 22.16
N THR A 135 -19.53 -7.30 21.84
CA THR A 135 -20.65 -7.84 22.60
C THR A 135 -20.08 -8.08 23.99
N GLN A 136 -20.37 -7.15 24.90
CA GLN A 136 -20.14 -7.33 26.32
C GLN A 136 -20.71 -8.70 26.69
N ARG A 137 -19.84 -9.61 27.14
CA ARG A 137 -20.28 -10.84 27.78
C ARG A 137 -21.15 -10.43 28.99
N PRO A 138 -22.41 -10.88 29.10
CA PRO A 138 -23.11 -10.76 30.36
C PRO A 138 -22.41 -11.69 31.36
N SER A 139 -21.81 -11.10 32.39
CA SER A 139 -21.37 -11.83 33.57
C SER A 139 -22.60 -12.41 34.26
N PHE A 140 -22.80 -13.72 34.11
CA PHE A 140 -23.74 -14.45 34.95
C PHE A 140 -23.14 -14.54 36.37
N SER A 141 -23.71 -13.77 37.30
CA SER A 141 -23.61 -14.07 38.73
C SER A 141 -24.33 -15.38 38.99
N ARG A 142 -23.64 -16.38 39.52
CA ARG A 142 -24.26 -17.52 40.18
C ARG A 142 -24.26 -17.24 41.70
N HIS A 143 -25.46 -17.30 42.26
CA HIS A 143 -25.74 -17.44 43.69
C HIS A 143 -25.25 -18.79 44.21
#